data_AF-A0A936XT18-F1
#
_entry.id   AF-A0A936XT18-F1
#
_cell.length_a   1.000
_cell.length_b   1.000
_cell.length_c   1.000
_cell.angle_alpha   90.00
_cell.angle_beta   90.00
_cell.angle_gamma   90.00
#
_symmetry.space_group_name_H-M   'P 1'
#
loop_
_entity.id
_entity.type
_entity.pdbx_description
1 polymer ?
#
loop_
_entity_poly.entity_id
_entity_poly.type
_entity_poly.pdbx_seq_one_letter_code
_entity_poly.pdbx_strand_id
1 'polypeptide(L)'
;MYGNSGSHYGFGIQGGLLQIYTDAAPSSIAFGYGSSDAFTETMRIRGDGNVGIGTTTPGSMLDINGQLTIDQKNFGGYGGLLLKGNIPGSNYPNIAFSIKNTAAADVVAAIVQGDLLNNTAGAESIDLTFSTSQSGFGSLSEKLRIKGNGNIGIGNSNPIRPLSFPPALGEKITLSRRFR
;
A
#
# COMPACT_ATOMS: atom_id res chain seq x y z
N MET A 1 4.50 -33.18 -22.98
CA MET A 1 4.16 -31.75 -23.21
C MET A 1 3.23 -31.50 -24.40
N TYR A 2 2.64 -32.55 -24.99
CA TYR A 2 1.30 -32.50 -25.59
C TYR A 2 0.68 -33.89 -25.38
N GLY A 3 -0.60 -33.99 -25.04
CA GLY A 3 -1.34 -35.25 -25.11
C GLY A 3 -1.28 -36.20 -23.91
N ASN A 4 -1.05 -35.73 -22.69
CA ASN A 4 -1.31 -36.56 -21.49
C ASN A 4 -2.45 -35.97 -20.68
N SER A 5 -3.49 -36.77 -20.39
CA SER A 5 -4.58 -36.40 -19.51
C SER A 5 -4.10 -36.36 -18.06
N GLY A 6 -4.31 -35.25 -17.34
CA GLY A 6 -3.97 -35.10 -15.92
C GLY A 6 -3.31 -33.76 -15.60
N SER A 7 -3.02 -33.52 -14.32
CA SER A 7 -2.28 -32.35 -13.83
C SER A 7 -0.82 -32.38 -14.29
N HIS A 8 -0.37 -31.33 -14.97
CA HIS A 8 1.01 -31.23 -15.46
C HIS A 8 1.47 -29.79 -15.60
N TYR A 9 2.78 -29.57 -15.60
CA TYR A 9 3.39 -28.31 -16.04
C TYR A 9 3.35 -28.22 -17.56
N GLY A 10 3.01 -27.05 -18.10
CA GLY A 10 2.96 -26.93 -19.55
C GLY A 10 2.58 -25.57 -20.11
N PHE A 11 2.51 -25.59 -21.44
CA PHE A 11 1.99 -24.51 -22.27
C PHE A 11 0.70 -25.00 -22.93
N GLY A 12 -0.29 -24.12 -23.03
CA GLY A 12 -1.60 -24.46 -23.58
C GLY A 12 -2.25 -23.28 -24.29
N ILE A 13 -3.26 -23.58 -25.12
CA ILE A 13 -4.15 -22.58 -25.68
C ILE A 13 -5.58 -23.04 -25.43
N GLN A 14 -6.39 -22.21 -24.76
CA GLN A 14 -7.79 -22.52 -24.47
C GLN A 14 -8.65 -21.28 -24.68
N GLY A 15 -9.67 -21.37 -25.53
CA GLY A 15 -10.58 -20.24 -25.77
C GLY A 15 -9.90 -18.96 -26.26
N GLY A 16 -8.77 -19.07 -26.97
CA GLY A 16 -7.96 -17.92 -27.42
C GLY A 16 -6.97 -17.37 -26.38
N LEU A 17 -6.89 -17.96 -25.18
CA LEU A 17 -5.90 -17.61 -24.16
C LEU A 17 -4.65 -18.48 -24.30
N LEU A 18 -3.48 -17.87 -24.48
CA LEU A 18 -2.19 -18.54 -24.27
C LEU A 18 -1.96 -18.74 -22.77
N GLN A 19 -1.62 -19.96 -22.37
CA GLN A 19 -1.43 -20.35 -20.99
C GLN A 19 -0.01 -20.84 -20.74
N ILE A 20 0.52 -20.50 -19.56
CA ILE A 20 1.65 -21.14 -18.89
C ILE A 20 1.11 -21.56 -17.53
N TYR A 21 1.17 -22.85 -17.20
CA TYR A 21 0.51 -23.37 -15.98
C TYR A 21 1.31 -24.48 -15.32
N THR A 22 0.98 -24.70 -14.06
CA THR A 22 1.52 -25.75 -13.21
C THR A 22 0.49 -26.85 -13.01
N ASP A 23 0.94 -27.97 -12.47
CA ASP A 23 0.13 -29.15 -12.18
C ASP A 23 -0.89 -28.95 -11.04
N ALA A 24 -0.56 -28.11 -10.05
CA ALA A 24 -1.37 -27.88 -8.87
C ALA A 24 -1.27 -26.43 -8.35
N ALA A 25 -2.20 -26.06 -7.47
CA ALA A 25 -2.29 -24.74 -6.83
C ALA A 25 -1.07 -24.31 -5.99
N PRO A 26 -0.32 -25.16 -5.27
CA PRO A 26 0.86 -24.70 -4.54
C PRO A 26 2.10 -24.54 -5.44
N SER A 27 2.09 -25.12 -6.64
CA SER A 27 3.20 -25.07 -7.58
C SER A 27 3.37 -23.66 -8.14
N SER A 28 4.58 -23.31 -8.58
CA SER A 28 4.87 -21.96 -9.07
C SER A 28 5.49 -21.96 -10.48
N ILE A 29 5.37 -20.83 -11.14
CA ILE A 29 6.11 -20.50 -12.36
C ILE A 29 7.22 -19.54 -11.97
N ALA A 30 8.47 -19.84 -12.33
CA ALA A 30 9.61 -18.98 -12.04
C ALA A 30 10.30 -18.54 -13.34
N PHE A 31 10.78 -17.30 -13.35
CA PHE A 31 11.53 -16.67 -14.44
C PHE A 31 12.89 -16.24 -13.90
N GLY A 32 13.95 -16.46 -14.69
CA GLY A 32 15.32 -16.32 -14.22
C GLY A 32 16.33 -16.80 -15.27
N TYR A 33 17.58 -17.00 -14.86
CA TYR A 33 18.69 -17.39 -15.75
C TYR A 33 19.60 -18.43 -15.09
N GLY A 34 20.53 -19.01 -15.87
CA GLY A 34 21.41 -20.10 -15.42
C GLY A 34 21.01 -21.46 -16.00
N SER A 35 21.18 -22.52 -15.24
CA SER A 35 20.74 -23.88 -15.58
C SER A 35 19.67 -24.35 -14.60
N SER A 36 18.91 -25.40 -14.92
CA SER A 36 17.87 -25.92 -14.02
C SER A 36 18.39 -26.30 -12.63
N ASP A 37 19.61 -26.88 -12.57
CA ASP A 37 20.25 -27.28 -11.30
C ASP A 37 20.91 -26.09 -10.56
N ALA A 38 21.07 -24.94 -11.22
CA ALA A 38 21.69 -23.73 -10.68
C ALA A 38 20.92 -22.48 -11.13
N PHE A 39 19.60 -22.51 -11.01
CA PHE A 39 18.70 -21.48 -11.53
C PHE A 39 18.70 -20.26 -10.61
N THR A 40 19.01 -19.10 -11.16
CA THR A 40 18.88 -17.81 -10.48
C THR A 40 17.53 -17.21 -10.81
N GLU A 41 16.59 -17.28 -9.86
CA GLU A 41 15.26 -16.73 -9.99
C GLU A 41 15.25 -15.20 -9.86
N THR A 42 14.58 -14.52 -10.80
CA THR A 42 14.39 -13.06 -10.78
C THR A 42 12.93 -12.67 -10.55
N MET A 43 11.98 -13.53 -10.93
CA MET A 43 10.54 -13.35 -10.70
C MET A 43 9.85 -14.71 -10.53
N ARG A 44 8.78 -14.75 -9.72
CA ARG A 44 7.92 -15.92 -9.58
C ARG A 44 6.46 -15.54 -9.50
N ILE A 45 5.61 -16.45 -9.97
CA ILE A 45 4.17 -16.46 -9.74
C ILE A 45 3.85 -17.77 -9.00
N ARG A 46 3.41 -17.68 -7.75
CA ARG A 46 2.94 -18.83 -6.97
C ARG A 46 1.52 -19.19 -7.44
N GLY A 47 1.14 -20.45 -7.37
CA GLY A 47 -0.21 -20.85 -7.76
C GLY A 47 -1.31 -20.41 -6.77
N ASP A 48 -0.94 -19.83 -5.61
CA ASP A 48 -1.83 -19.07 -4.73
C ASP A 48 -2.10 -17.63 -5.24
N GLY A 49 -1.45 -17.22 -6.32
CA GLY A 49 -1.62 -15.92 -6.98
C GLY A 49 -0.57 -14.87 -6.61
N ASN A 50 0.31 -15.13 -5.64
CA ASN A 50 1.33 -14.16 -5.23
C ASN A 50 2.47 -14.07 -6.25
N VAL A 51 2.86 -12.84 -6.57
CA VAL A 51 3.97 -12.51 -7.48
C VAL A 51 5.15 -11.98 -6.68
N GLY A 52 6.31 -12.61 -6.82
CA GLY A 52 7.58 -12.15 -6.26
C GLY A 52 8.50 -11.61 -7.34
N ILE A 53 9.18 -10.48 -7.09
CA ILE A 53 10.29 -9.97 -7.92
C ILE A 53 11.50 -9.78 -7.00
N GLY A 54 12.60 -10.49 -7.29
CA GLY A 54 13.78 -10.53 -6.41
C GLY A 54 13.58 -11.30 -5.09
N THR A 55 12.45 -11.98 -4.91
CA THR A 55 12.15 -12.84 -3.75
C THR A 55 11.48 -14.14 -4.21
N THR A 56 11.84 -15.26 -3.58
CA THR A 56 11.27 -16.59 -3.85
C THR A 56 10.09 -16.92 -2.92
N THR A 57 9.88 -16.12 -1.88
CA THR A 57 8.86 -16.30 -0.84
C THR A 57 8.01 -15.03 -0.70
N PRO A 58 7.25 -14.62 -1.74
CA PRO A 58 6.44 -13.42 -1.67
C PRO A 58 5.42 -13.50 -0.53
N GLY A 59 5.45 -12.53 0.39
CA GLY A 59 4.55 -12.45 1.54
C GLY A 59 3.22 -11.75 1.26
N SER A 60 3.07 -11.17 0.08
CA SER A 60 1.87 -10.46 -0.38
C SER A 60 1.63 -10.72 -1.88
N MET A 61 0.50 -10.24 -2.41
CA MET A 61 0.14 -10.45 -3.82
C MET A 61 1.21 -9.95 -4.81
N LEU A 62 1.91 -8.87 -4.48
CA LEU A 62 3.07 -8.39 -5.21
C LEU A 62 4.14 -7.99 -4.21
N ASP A 63 5.20 -8.79 -4.13
CA ASP A 63 6.34 -8.56 -3.25
C ASP A 63 7.60 -8.30 -4.08
N ILE A 64 8.20 -7.12 -3.89
CA ILE A 64 9.38 -6.68 -4.63
C ILE A 64 10.51 -6.48 -3.61
N ASN A 65 11.49 -7.38 -3.65
CA ASN A 65 12.72 -7.22 -2.90
C ASN A 65 13.68 -6.29 -3.67
N GLY A 66 13.42 -5.00 -3.56
CA GLY A 66 14.15 -3.95 -4.27
C GLY A 66 13.34 -2.67 -4.38
N GLN A 67 13.68 -1.84 -5.36
CA GLN A 67 12.98 -0.58 -5.63
C GLN A 67 11.87 -0.79 -6.66
N LEU A 68 10.63 -0.42 -6.31
CA LEU A 68 9.53 -0.28 -7.27
C LEU A 68 9.51 1.15 -7.82
N THR A 69 9.65 1.28 -9.14
CA THR A 69 9.39 2.55 -9.84
C THR A 69 8.05 2.47 -10.54
N ILE A 70 7.15 3.40 -10.25
CA ILE A 70 5.84 3.49 -10.90
C ILE A 70 5.85 4.75 -11.77
N ASP A 71 6.12 4.58 -13.07
CA ASP A 71 6.07 5.66 -14.06
C ASP A 71 4.63 5.82 -14.57
N GLN A 72 3.97 6.90 -14.17
CA GLN A 72 2.55 7.14 -14.47
C GLN A 72 2.41 8.06 -15.69
N LYS A 73 1.69 7.59 -16.72
CA LYS A 73 1.24 8.44 -17.84
C LYS A 73 -0.24 8.81 -17.67
N ASN A 74 -0.48 9.88 -16.90
CA ASN A 74 -1.74 10.64 -16.75
C ASN A 74 -3.02 9.88 -16.30
N PHE A 75 -3.46 10.12 -15.05
CA PHE A 75 -4.85 9.91 -14.61
C PHE A 75 -5.55 11.27 -14.43
N GLY A 76 -6.35 11.70 -15.41
CA GLY A 76 -7.19 12.90 -15.29
C GLY A 76 -6.44 14.22 -15.01
N GLY A 77 -5.14 14.31 -15.36
CA GLY A 77 -4.30 15.49 -15.12
C GLY A 77 -3.59 15.52 -13.76
N TYR A 78 -3.80 14.53 -12.89
CA TYR A 78 -3.07 14.38 -11.64
C TYR A 78 -2.01 13.28 -11.79
N GLY A 79 -0.73 13.63 -11.60
CA GLY A 79 0.38 12.67 -11.60
C GLY A 79 0.62 12.11 -10.20
N GLY A 80 0.57 10.78 -10.01
CA GLY A 80 0.88 10.15 -8.72
C GLY A 80 0.45 8.69 -8.61
N LEU A 81 0.84 8.04 -7.51
CA LEU A 81 0.39 6.71 -7.13
C LEU A 81 -1.12 6.74 -6.81
N LEU A 82 -1.95 6.13 -7.67
CA LEU A 82 -3.39 6.01 -7.44
C LEU A 82 -3.67 4.84 -6.49
N LEU A 83 -4.01 5.18 -5.26
CA LEU A 83 -4.45 4.24 -4.23
C LEU A 83 -5.98 4.27 -4.22
N LYS A 84 -6.63 3.12 -4.44
CA LYS A 84 -8.08 2.99 -4.38
C LYS A 84 -8.49 2.23 -3.14
N GLY A 85 -9.24 2.89 -2.27
CA GLY A 85 -9.96 2.24 -1.18
C GLY A 85 -11.25 1.59 -1.67
N ASN A 86 -11.74 0.58 -0.95
CA ASN A 86 -13.01 -0.08 -1.25
C ASN A 86 -13.96 0.11 -0.05
N ILE A 87 -14.92 1.05 -0.19
CA ILE A 87 -16.13 1.26 0.65
C ILE A 87 -15.95 2.13 1.93
N PRO A 88 -16.95 2.96 2.35
CA PRO A 88 -16.94 3.66 3.64
C PRO A 88 -16.75 2.74 4.86
N GLY A 89 -15.82 3.09 5.75
CA GLY A 89 -15.66 2.46 7.07
C GLY A 89 -14.64 1.32 7.18
N SER A 90 -14.05 0.84 6.09
CA SER A 90 -12.86 -0.02 6.11
C SER A 90 -12.26 -0.11 4.70
N ASN A 91 -10.95 0.13 4.60
CA ASN A 91 -10.15 0.26 3.36
C ASN A 91 -10.04 1.67 2.80
N TYR A 92 -9.46 2.57 3.60
CA TYR A 92 -9.01 3.89 3.13
C TYR A 92 -7.78 3.76 2.23
N PRO A 93 -7.71 4.50 1.11
CA PRO A 93 -6.48 4.59 0.34
C PRO A 93 -5.41 5.25 1.20
N ASN A 94 -4.26 4.59 1.35
CA ASN A 94 -3.21 5.05 2.24
C ASN A 94 -1.80 4.79 1.72
N ILE A 95 -0.87 5.61 2.20
CA ILE A 95 0.57 5.39 2.15
C ILE A 95 0.98 5.01 3.57
N ALA A 96 1.28 3.74 3.79
CA ALA A 96 1.77 3.21 5.05
C ALA A 96 3.30 3.15 5.06
N PHE A 97 3.89 3.57 6.18
CA PHE A 97 5.31 3.46 6.45
C PHE A 97 5.51 2.37 7.51
N SER A 98 5.92 1.19 7.06
CA SER A 98 6.22 0.06 7.93
C SER A 98 7.71 -0.01 8.27
N ILE A 99 8.01 -0.41 9.50
CA ILE A 99 9.36 -0.69 9.96
C ILE A 99 9.37 -2.03 10.67
N LYS A 100 10.51 -2.73 10.59
CA LYS A 100 10.72 -3.94 11.36
C LYS A 100 10.99 -3.58 12.82
N ASN A 101 10.13 -4.04 13.72
CA ASN A 101 10.43 -4.02 15.14
C ASN A 101 11.40 -5.19 15.43
N THR A 102 12.52 -4.93 16.09
CA THR A 102 13.63 -5.90 16.26
C THR A 102 13.23 -7.22 16.93
N ALA A 103 12.05 -7.30 17.56
CA ALA A 103 11.48 -8.50 18.17
C ALA A 103 10.12 -8.95 17.58
N ALA A 104 9.58 -8.30 16.54
CA ALA A 104 8.26 -8.60 15.99
C ALA A 104 8.24 -8.57 14.44
N ALA A 105 7.08 -8.86 13.85
CA ALA A 105 6.82 -8.67 12.43
C ALA A 105 6.94 -7.19 12.03
N ASP A 106 6.89 -6.90 10.73
CA ASP A 106 6.80 -5.52 10.25
C ASP A 106 5.57 -4.83 10.84
N VAL A 107 5.76 -3.63 11.36
CA VAL A 107 4.69 -2.83 11.97
C VAL A 107 4.57 -1.51 11.23
N VAL A 108 3.32 -1.12 10.95
CA VAL A 108 3.03 0.21 10.40
C VAL A 108 3.29 1.27 11.48
N ALA A 109 4.29 2.11 11.29
CA ALA A 109 4.71 3.15 12.24
C ALA A 109 4.09 4.53 11.95
N ALA A 110 3.73 4.78 10.70
CA ALA A 110 3.02 5.99 10.28
C ALA A 110 2.15 5.72 9.05
N ILE A 111 1.10 6.52 8.89
CA ILE A 111 0.20 6.46 7.73
C ILE A 111 -0.16 7.89 7.29
N VAL A 112 -0.20 8.10 5.98
CA VAL A 112 -0.96 9.18 5.33
C VAL A 112 -2.14 8.54 4.62
N GLN A 113 -3.37 8.93 4.95
CA GLN A 113 -4.57 8.28 4.40
C GLN A 113 -5.68 9.26 4.07
N GLY A 114 -6.51 8.91 3.08
CA GLY A 114 -7.79 9.55 2.83
C GLY A 114 -8.89 8.91 3.66
N ASP A 115 -9.52 9.65 4.58
CA ASP A 115 -10.63 9.22 5.43
C ASP A 115 -11.97 9.62 4.80
N LEU A 116 -12.60 8.66 4.11
CA LEU A 116 -13.90 8.83 3.44
C LEU A 116 -15.01 9.08 4.48
N LEU A 117 -15.58 10.29 4.45
CA LEU A 117 -16.67 10.70 5.35
C LEU A 117 -18.04 10.46 4.73
N ASN A 118 -18.18 10.69 3.43
CA ASN A 118 -19.43 10.52 2.71
C ASN A 118 -19.14 10.06 1.28
N ASN A 119 -19.91 9.09 0.80
CA ASN A 119 -19.84 8.55 -0.56
C ASN A 119 -21.21 8.60 -1.27
N THR A 120 -22.14 9.40 -0.74
CA THR A 120 -23.43 9.65 -1.38
C THR A 120 -23.22 10.55 -2.59
N ALA A 121 -23.77 10.17 -3.73
CA ALA A 121 -23.66 10.91 -4.98
C ALA A 121 -24.02 12.40 -4.79
N GLY A 122 -23.08 13.30 -5.09
CA GLY A 122 -23.24 14.75 -4.94
C GLY A 122 -22.95 15.31 -3.53
N ALA A 123 -22.54 14.47 -2.58
CA ALA A 123 -22.15 14.87 -1.23
C ALA A 123 -20.83 14.20 -0.79
N GLU A 124 -20.05 13.70 -1.76
CA GLU A 124 -18.82 12.97 -1.51
C GLU A 124 -17.81 13.86 -0.78
N SER A 125 -17.22 13.34 0.29
CA SER A 125 -16.19 14.06 1.04
C SER A 125 -15.19 13.11 1.65
N ILE A 126 -13.93 13.55 1.62
CA ILE A 126 -12.79 12.84 2.17
C ILE A 126 -11.95 13.83 2.96
N ASP A 127 -11.45 13.40 4.11
CA ASP A 127 -10.43 14.11 4.86
C ASP A 127 -9.05 13.49 4.54
N LEU A 128 -7.97 14.25 4.59
CA LEU A 128 -6.60 13.73 4.57
C LEU A 128 -6.05 13.70 5.99
N THR A 129 -5.59 12.56 6.48
CA THR A 129 -5.04 12.43 7.83
C THR A 129 -3.61 11.90 7.83
N PHE A 130 -2.85 12.35 8.83
CA PHE A 130 -1.49 11.90 9.12
C PHE A 130 -1.50 11.30 10.52
N SER A 131 -1.16 10.02 10.61
CA SER A 131 -1.17 9.27 11.87
C SER A 131 0.21 8.70 12.14
N THR A 132 0.65 8.79 13.39
CA THR A 132 1.93 8.20 13.82
C THR A 132 1.73 7.35 15.07
N SER A 133 2.59 6.35 15.22
CA SER A 133 2.63 5.54 16.43
C SER A 133 3.28 6.30 17.58
N GLN A 134 2.80 6.06 18.79
CA GLN A 134 3.44 6.55 20.02
C GLN A 134 3.76 5.35 20.90
N SER A 135 5.03 5.26 21.32
CA SER A 135 5.62 4.25 22.23
C SER A 135 5.17 2.80 22.00
N GLY A 136 6.05 1.98 21.41
CA GLY A 136 5.84 0.52 21.29
C GLY A 136 5.13 0.06 20.03
N PHE A 137 5.39 0.71 18.88
CA PHE A 137 4.99 0.36 17.51
C PHE A 137 3.78 -0.60 17.43
N GLY A 138 2.58 -0.08 17.12
CA GLY A 138 1.37 -0.92 16.97
C GLY A 138 0.03 -0.21 17.17
N SER A 139 0.03 1.00 17.75
CA SER A 139 -1.16 1.86 17.81
C SER A 139 -0.84 3.20 17.15
N LEU A 140 -1.63 3.57 16.13
CA LEU A 140 -1.52 4.83 15.42
C LEU A 140 -2.48 5.86 16.04
N SER A 141 -2.02 7.10 16.15
CA SER A 141 -2.86 8.23 16.57
C SER A 141 -2.76 9.34 15.54
N GLU A 142 -3.91 9.92 15.19
CA GLU A 142 -3.97 11.06 14.28
C GLU A 142 -3.24 12.27 14.88
N LYS A 143 -2.33 12.85 14.10
CA LYS A 143 -1.54 14.04 14.48
C LYS A 143 -1.89 15.26 13.66
N LEU A 144 -2.33 15.08 12.42
CA LEU A 144 -2.80 16.15 11.55
C LEU A 144 -3.98 15.66 10.71
N ARG A 145 -4.99 16.52 10.53
CA ARG A 145 -6.10 16.32 9.60
C ARG A 145 -6.34 17.56 8.75
N ILE A 146 -6.60 17.36 7.47
CA ILE A 146 -7.14 18.36 6.56
C ILE A 146 -8.51 17.86 6.16
N LYS A 147 -9.56 18.58 6.55
CA LYS A 147 -10.92 18.20 6.21
C LYS A 147 -11.23 18.47 4.74
N GLY A 148 -12.20 17.75 4.16
CA GLY A 148 -12.68 18.02 2.81
C GLY A 148 -13.20 19.45 2.60
N ASN A 149 -13.57 20.15 3.67
CA ASN A 149 -13.95 21.57 3.66
C ASN A 149 -12.78 22.56 3.85
N GLY A 150 -11.53 22.07 3.91
CA GLY A 150 -10.31 22.87 4.03
C GLY A 150 -9.84 23.19 5.45
N ASN A 151 -10.60 22.82 6.49
CA ASN A 151 -10.16 23.04 7.87
C ASN A 151 -8.97 22.14 8.24
N ILE A 152 -7.96 22.70 8.90
CA ILE A 152 -6.76 21.99 9.34
C ILE A 152 -6.77 21.82 10.87
N GLY A 153 -6.60 20.59 11.34
CA GLY A 153 -6.40 20.29 12.75
C GLY A 153 -4.98 19.77 12.98
N ILE A 154 -4.24 20.37 13.93
CA ILE A 154 -2.94 19.86 14.40
C ILE A 154 -3.15 19.33 15.81
N GLY A 155 -3.13 18.01 15.97
CA GLY A 155 -3.51 17.30 17.20
C GLY A 155 -5.01 17.35 17.52
N ASN A 156 -5.84 17.98 16.68
CA ASN A 156 -7.29 18.08 16.85
C ASN A 156 -8.00 17.38 15.70
N SER A 157 -8.71 16.28 15.98
CA SER A 157 -9.39 15.46 14.98
C SER A 157 -10.74 16.01 14.53
N ASN A 158 -11.26 17.07 15.15
CA ASN A 158 -12.50 17.72 14.73
C ASN A 158 -12.33 19.25 14.59
N PRO A 159 -11.55 19.72 13.61
CA PRO A 159 -11.36 21.14 13.38
C PRO A 159 -12.66 21.78 12.83
N ILE A 160 -13.28 22.63 13.64
CA ILE A 160 -14.46 23.44 13.28
C ILE A 160 -14.10 24.87 12.83
N ARG A 161 -12.79 25.18 12.79
CA ARG A 161 -12.22 26.45 12.31
C ARG A 161 -11.09 26.15 11.31
N PRO A 162 -10.69 27.12 10.46
CA PRO A 162 -9.68 26.89 9.43
C PRO A 162 -8.35 26.30 9.93
N LEU A 163 -7.91 26.66 11.14
CA LEU A 163 -6.78 26.05 11.82
C LEU A 163 -7.15 25.85 13.30
N SER A 164 -7.04 24.62 13.83
CA SER A 164 -7.32 24.33 15.24
C SER A 164 -6.31 23.39 15.89
N PHE A 165 -6.23 23.52 17.22
CA PHE A 165 -5.43 22.70 18.13
C PHE A 165 -6.34 22.07 19.20
N PRO A 166 -5.85 21.11 20.02
CA PRO A 166 -6.57 20.63 21.20
C PRO A 166 -6.94 21.77 22.15
N PRO A 167 -8.02 21.63 22.95
CA PRO A 167 -8.43 22.63 23.94
C PRO A 167 -7.47 22.75 25.13
N ALA A 168 -6.40 21.94 25.19
CA ALA A 168 -5.38 22.05 26.23
C ALA A 168 -4.55 23.34 26.06
N LEU A 169 -4.36 24.08 27.16
CA LEU A 169 -3.48 25.25 27.20
C LEU A 169 -2.01 24.87 26.95
N GLY A 170 -1.18 25.86 26.62
CA GLY A 170 0.25 25.71 26.35
C GLY A 170 0.66 26.28 24.99
N GLU A 171 1.96 26.43 24.79
CA GLU A 171 2.53 26.90 23.53
C GLU A 171 2.17 25.94 22.39
N LYS A 172 1.67 26.50 21.28
CA LYS A 172 1.28 25.73 20.08
C LYS A 172 2.13 26.08 18.86
N ILE A 173 2.61 27.33 18.81
CA ILE A 173 3.38 27.89 17.69
C ILE A 173 4.54 28.67 18.30
N THR A 174 5.76 28.33 17.91
CA THR A 174 6.97 29.08 18.26
C THR A 174 7.43 29.87 17.04
N LEU A 175 7.62 31.18 17.18
CA LEU A 175 8.20 32.04 16.14
C LEU A 175 9.60 32.47 16.59
N SER A 176 10.64 32.16 15.82
CA SER A 176 11.99 32.65 16.10
C SER A 176 12.27 33.92 15.29
N ARG A 177 12.69 34.99 15.97
CA ARG A 177 13.18 36.22 15.30
C ARG A 177 14.67 36.07 15.05
N ARG A 178 15.11 36.10 13.78
CA ARG A 178 16.53 36.33 13.44
C ARG A 178 16.85 37.79 13.72
N PHE A 179 17.67 38.09 14.73
CA PHE A 179 18.27 39.41 14.86
C PHE A 179 19.38 39.54 13.81
N ARG A 180 19.42 40.69 13.13
CA ARG A 180 20.56 41.12 12.33
C ARG A 180 21.67 41.60 13.25
#